data_AF-A0A964LXJ5-F1
#
_entry.id   AF-A0A964LXJ5-F1
#
_cell.length_a   1.000
_cell.length_b   1.000
_cell.length_c   1.000
_cell.angle_alpha   90.00
_cell.angle_beta   90.00
_cell.angle_gamma   90.00
#
_symmetry.space_group_name_H-M   'P 1'
#
loop_
_entity.id
_entity.type
_entity.pdbx_description
1 polymer ?
#
loop_
_entity_poly.entity_id
_entity_poly.type
_entity_poly.pdbx_seq_one_letter_code
_entity_poly.pdbx_strand_id
1 'polypeptide(L)'
;MESLKQYLIDNFEGVFILVILICISGIVWVVDAKLSFLNFFYLPVLLSSYYLGIRSGVLGAFFTFLMIVIFASIYPDRFIQPTDTFSLWASILTWAGFLILTAVIVGFTRRELQDKITEALRSKAEATGNAELLEQTMSTIREFESELDYKVEERTRVLEEKTKSIRAHKEKVEEALYSTMDPAVVKLMIENRIRTENRRISVMFSDLKGFTNYSE
;
A
#
# COMPACT_ATOMS: atom_id res chain seq x y z
N MET A 1 0.13 29.92 26.47
CA MET A 1 -0.23 30.22 25.06
C MET A 1 -1.01 29.09 24.40
N GLU A 2 -0.87 27.82 24.80
CA GLU A 2 -1.68 26.70 24.25
C GLU A 2 -3.16 26.77 24.64
N SER A 3 -3.48 27.17 25.87
CA SER A 3 -4.87 27.28 26.35
C SER A 3 -5.66 28.37 25.63
N LEU A 4 -5.01 29.47 25.24
CA LEU A 4 -5.63 30.55 24.44
C LEU A 4 -5.89 30.07 23.01
N LYS A 5 -4.96 29.28 22.44
CA LYS A 5 -5.09 28.67 21.11
C LYS A 5 -6.24 27.64 21.08
N GLN A 6 -6.37 26.84 22.13
CA GLN A 6 -7.48 25.89 22.31
C GLN A 6 -8.81 26.62 22.40
N TYR A 7 -8.90 27.66 23.24
CA TYR A 7 -10.13 28.46 23.41
C TYR A 7 -10.53 29.23 22.15
N LEU A 8 -9.55 29.70 21.38
CA LEU A 8 -9.75 30.32 20.05
C LEU A 8 -10.33 29.34 19.03
N ILE A 9 -9.93 28.06 19.09
CA ILE A 9 -10.45 27.00 18.22
C ILE A 9 -11.83 26.53 18.68
N ASP A 10 -12.05 26.42 19.99
CA ASP A 10 -13.32 25.96 20.58
C ASP A 10 -14.44 27.02 20.50
N ASN A 11 -14.10 28.32 20.57
CA ASN A 11 -15.05 29.45 20.43
C ASN A 11 -14.80 30.27 19.15
N PHE A 12 -14.42 29.60 18.06
CA PHE A 12 -13.98 30.26 16.83
C PHE A 12 -15.05 31.11 16.15
N GLU A 13 -16.34 30.73 16.23
CA GLU A 13 -17.45 31.53 15.71
C GLU A 13 -17.55 32.89 16.39
N GLY A 14 -17.33 32.94 17.71
CA GLY A 14 -17.33 34.20 18.48
C GLY A 14 -16.13 35.08 18.14
N VAL A 15 -14.95 34.48 17.96
CA VAL A 15 -13.72 35.19 17.55
C VAL A 15 -13.90 35.79 16.15
N PHE A 16 -14.51 35.05 15.24
CA PHE A 16 -14.77 35.50 13.88
C PHE A 16 -15.74 36.68 13.83
N ILE A 17 -16.83 36.64 14.60
CA ILE A 17 -17.76 37.77 14.75
C ILE A 17 -17.05 38.97 15.38
N LEU A 18 -16.18 38.76 16.37
CA LEU A 18 -15.42 39.81 17.03
C LEU A 18 -14.41 40.47 16.07
N VAL A 19 -13.74 39.70 15.21
CA VAL A 19 -12.85 40.23 14.16
C VAL A 19 -13.63 41.07 13.16
N ILE A 20 -14.79 40.59 12.69
CA ILE A 20 -15.68 41.36 11.81
C ILE A 20 -16.10 42.67 12.50
N LEU A 21 -16.50 42.61 13.77
CA LEU A 21 -16.96 43.76 14.53
C LEU A 21 -15.86 44.81 14.74
N ILE A 22 -14.62 44.38 15.06
CA ILE A 22 -13.45 45.27 15.15
C ILE A 22 -13.14 45.90 13.79
N CYS A 23 -13.15 45.11 12.71
CA CYS A 23 -12.91 45.62 11.36
C CYS A 23 -13.96 46.65 10.92
N ILE A 24 -15.25 46.40 11.19
CA ILE A 24 -16.34 47.35 10.89
C ILE A 24 -16.19 48.62 11.73
N SER A 25 -15.96 48.49 13.03
CA SER A 25 -15.77 49.63 13.92
C SER A 25 -14.58 50.51 13.50
N GLY A 26 -13.45 49.90 13.12
CA GLY A 26 -12.27 50.61 12.64
C GLY A 26 -12.50 51.34 11.32
N ILE A 27 -13.18 50.72 10.36
CA ILE A 27 -13.44 51.32 9.05
C ILE A 27 -14.42 52.49 9.14
N VAL A 28 -15.44 52.40 10.00
CA VAL A 28 -16.42 53.49 10.21
C VAL A 28 -15.79 54.74 10.82
N TRP A 29 -14.71 54.58 11.60
CA TRP A 29 -14.04 55.68 12.28
C TRP A 29 -12.88 56.32 11.48
N VAL A 30 -12.19 55.55 10.64
CA VAL A 30 -10.90 55.97 10.04
C VAL A 30 -11.02 56.43 8.57
N VAL A 31 -12.07 56.06 7.83
CA VAL A 31 -12.06 56.15 6.36
C VAL A 31 -13.20 57.02 5.80
N ASP A 32 -12.84 57.97 4.92
CA ASP A 32 -13.79 58.78 4.14
C ASP A 32 -14.29 58.07 2.85
N ALA A 33 -13.45 57.26 2.19
CA ALA A 33 -13.79 56.47 1.00
C ALA A 33 -14.36 55.07 1.34
N LYS A 34 -15.61 55.04 1.81
CA LYS A 34 -16.21 53.88 2.51
C LYS A 34 -16.55 52.67 1.61
N LEU A 35 -16.78 52.86 0.32
CA LEU A 35 -17.13 51.78 -0.62
C LEU A 35 -15.94 50.90 -1.01
N SER A 36 -14.75 51.47 -1.20
CA SER A 36 -13.56 50.70 -1.58
C SER A 36 -13.06 49.79 -0.45
N PHE A 37 -13.28 50.19 0.80
CA PHE A 37 -12.94 49.40 2.00
C PHE A 37 -13.89 48.25 2.27
N LEU A 38 -15.08 48.24 1.65
CA LEU A 38 -15.98 47.09 1.71
C LEU A 38 -15.28 45.83 1.19
N ASN A 39 -14.41 45.98 0.18
CA ASN A 39 -13.62 44.87 -0.34
C ASN A 39 -12.65 44.25 0.69
N PHE A 40 -12.28 44.96 1.76
CA PHE A 40 -11.42 44.40 2.78
C PHE A 40 -12.12 43.29 3.59
N PHE A 41 -13.46 43.31 3.64
CA PHE A 41 -14.26 42.24 4.26
C PHE A 41 -14.28 40.94 3.46
N TYR A 42 -13.79 40.92 2.21
CA TYR A 42 -13.56 39.65 1.51
C TYR A 42 -12.53 38.80 2.25
N LEU A 43 -11.46 39.39 2.80
CA LEU A 43 -10.37 38.61 3.40
C LEU A 43 -10.82 37.78 4.61
N PRO A 44 -11.49 38.33 5.64
CA PRO A 44 -12.00 37.53 6.76
C PRO A 44 -13.00 36.46 6.31
N VAL A 45 -13.88 36.79 5.37
CA VAL A 45 -14.93 35.85 4.92
C VAL A 45 -14.34 34.72 4.08
N LEU A 46 -13.36 35.02 3.22
CA LEU A 46 -12.58 34.03 2.48
C LEU A 46 -11.80 33.12 3.42
N LEU A 47 -11.14 33.70 4.43
CA LEU A 47 -10.43 32.95 5.47
C LEU A 47 -11.38 32.02 6.23
N SER A 48 -12.56 32.49 6.62
CA SER A 48 -13.57 31.68 7.30
C SER A 48 -14.09 30.55 6.42
N SER A 49 -14.35 30.81 5.14
CA SER A 49 -14.79 29.77 4.22
C SER A 49 -13.68 28.73 3.96
N TYR A 50 -12.43 29.19 3.88
CA TYR A 50 -11.27 28.31 3.65
C TYR A 50 -10.95 27.42 4.85
N TYR A 51 -11.00 27.95 6.07
CA TYR A 51 -10.61 27.20 7.26
C TYR A 51 -11.75 26.45 7.93
N LEU A 52 -12.94 27.04 8.03
CA LEU A 52 -14.09 26.46 8.74
C LEU A 52 -15.12 25.83 7.78
N GLY A 53 -14.95 26.05 6.48
CA GLY A 53 -15.77 25.46 5.43
C GLY A 53 -16.95 26.33 5.01
N ILE A 54 -17.79 25.76 4.14
CA ILE A 54 -18.83 26.50 3.42
C ILE A 54 -19.86 27.15 4.35
N ARG A 55 -20.29 26.45 5.42
CA ARG A 55 -21.38 26.93 6.29
C ARG A 55 -20.99 28.19 7.06
N SER A 56 -19.80 28.20 7.66
CA SER A 56 -19.26 29.36 8.40
C SER A 56 -18.93 30.52 7.46
N GLY A 57 -18.41 30.24 6.27
CA GLY A 57 -18.15 31.25 5.24
C GLY A 57 -19.44 31.98 4.81
N VAL A 58 -20.52 31.23 4.57
CA VAL A 58 -21.83 31.80 4.19
C VAL A 58 -22.47 32.55 5.35
N LEU A 59 -22.41 32.01 6.58
CA LEU A 59 -22.90 32.72 7.77
C LEU A 59 -22.12 34.03 7.99
N GLY A 60 -20.80 34.02 7.77
CA GLY A 60 -19.97 35.22 7.83
C GLY A 60 -20.34 36.26 6.79
N ALA A 61 -20.53 35.83 5.54
CA ALA A 61 -21.03 36.68 4.48
C ALA A 61 -22.36 37.34 4.86
N PHE A 62 -23.30 36.55 5.37
CA PHE A 62 -24.61 37.03 5.81
C PHE A 62 -24.52 38.03 6.97
N PHE A 63 -23.70 37.75 8.00
CA PHE A 63 -23.52 38.66 9.13
C PHE A 63 -22.82 39.97 8.73
N THR A 64 -21.82 39.92 7.84
CA THR A 64 -21.20 41.14 7.33
C THR A 64 -22.21 42.00 6.57
N PHE A 65 -23.02 41.40 5.70
CA PHE A 65 -24.10 42.08 4.98
C PHE A 65 -25.12 42.70 5.94
N LEU A 66 -25.63 41.93 6.91
CA LEU A 66 -26.58 42.40 7.90
C LEU A 66 -26.02 43.58 8.69
N MET A 67 -24.76 43.51 9.11
CA MET A 67 -24.12 44.58 9.85
C MET A 67 -23.95 45.84 9.00
N ILE A 68 -23.57 45.71 7.73
CA ILE A 68 -23.48 46.84 6.79
C ILE A 68 -24.83 47.51 6.60
N VAL A 69 -25.92 46.74 6.45
CA VAL A 69 -27.29 47.26 6.32
C VAL A 69 -27.71 48.04 7.58
N ILE A 70 -27.41 47.52 8.78
CA ILE A 70 -27.69 48.19 10.04
C ILE A 70 -26.92 49.52 10.14
N PHE A 71 -25.63 49.52 9.82
CA PHE A 71 -24.80 50.73 9.86
C PHE A 71 -25.22 51.78 8.82
N ALA A 72 -25.60 51.36 7.62
CA ALA A 72 -26.11 52.26 6.58
C ALA A 72 -27.43 52.94 6.99
N SER A 73 -28.26 52.26 7.79
CA SER A 73 -29.50 52.82 8.34
C SER A 73 -29.26 53.81 9.48
N ILE A 74 -28.25 53.58 10.34
CA ILE A 74 -27.96 54.43 11.51
C ILE A 74 -27.19 55.70 11.13
N TYR A 75 -26.30 55.64 10.12
CA TYR A 75 -25.46 56.77 9.70
C TYR A 75 -25.59 57.09 8.20
N PRO A 76 -26.79 57.47 7.71
CA PRO A 76 -27.01 57.75 6.29
C PRO A 76 -26.11 58.89 5.79
N ASP A 77 -25.95 59.96 6.59
CA ASP A 77 -25.15 61.15 6.24
C ASP A 77 -23.67 60.86 6.01
N ARG A 78 -23.17 59.74 6.54
CA ARG A 78 -21.77 59.34 6.41
C ARG A 78 -21.49 58.52 5.15
N PHE A 79 -22.51 57.98 4.50
CA PHE A 79 -22.36 57.23 3.24
C PHE A 79 -22.76 58.05 2.00
N ILE A 80 -23.33 59.24 2.19
CA ILE A 80 -23.78 60.13 1.12
C ILE A 80 -22.62 61.04 0.70
N GLN A 81 -21.91 60.65 -0.36
CA GLN A 81 -21.24 61.55 -1.32
C GLN A 81 -21.94 61.36 -2.68
N PRO A 82 -21.93 62.36 -3.60
CA PRO A 82 -23.07 62.76 -4.44
C PRO A 82 -23.49 61.67 -5.43
N THR A 83 -24.21 60.69 -4.92
CA THR A 83 -24.73 59.56 -5.66
C THR A 83 -26.06 59.21 -5.04
N ASP A 84 -27.02 58.96 -5.93
CA ASP A 84 -28.41 58.69 -5.63
C ASP A 84 -28.57 57.53 -4.63
N THR A 85 -29.52 57.63 -3.70
CA THR A 85 -29.74 56.62 -2.64
C THR A 85 -29.92 55.21 -3.21
N PHE A 86 -30.53 55.12 -4.40
CA PHE A 86 -30.71 53.87 -5.13
C PHE A 86 -29.40 53.21 -5.57
N SER A 87 -28.41 54.00 -6.00
CA SER A 87 -27.10 53.50 -6.46
C SER A 87 -26.32 52.84 -5.32
N LEU A 88 -26.39 53.43 -4.13
CA LEU A 88 -25.77 52.88 -2.92
C LEU A 88 -26.36 51.51 -2.57
N TRP A 89 -27.68 51.38 -2.50
CA TRP A 89 -28.33 50.10 -2.18
C TRP A 89 -28.05 49.00 -3.23
N ALA A 90 -28.07 49.36 -4.51
CA ALA A 90 -27.70 48.44 -5.59
C ALA A 90 -26.25 47.95 -5.43
N SER A 91 -25.31 48.85 -5.12
CA SER A 91 -23.90 48.49 -4.94
C SER A 91 -23.68 47.53 -3.75
N ILE A 92 -24.36 47.77 -2.61
CA ILE A 92 -24.27 46.90 -1.42
C ILE A 92 -24.85 45.52 -1.71
N LEU A 93 -25.99 45.45 -2.42
CA LEU A 93 -26.63 44.19 -2.76
C LEU A 93 -25.76 43.36 -3.73
N THR A 94 -25.20 43.98 -4.76
CA THR A 94 -24.28 43.30 -5.68
C THR A 94 -23.02 42.82 -4.97
N TRP A 95 -22.45 43.65 -4.09
CA TRP A 95 -21.28 43.28 -3.30
C TRP A 95 -21.55 42.10 -2.38
N ALA A 96 -22.67 42.10 -1.66
CA ALA A 96 -23.06 41.00 -0.79
C ALA A 96 -23.28 39.69 -1.55
N GLY A 97 -23.91 39.76 -2.72
CA GLY A 97 -24.09 38.61 -3.61
C GLY A 97 -22.75 38.01 -4.05
N PHE A 98 -21.80 38.84 -4.46
CA PHE A 98 -20.47 38.38 -4.86
C PHE A 98 -19.69 37.77 -3.68
N LEU A 99 -19.85 38.33 -2.49
CA LEU A 99 -19.21 37.83 -1.29
C LEU A 99 -19.76 36.48 -0.82
N ILE A 100 -21.07 36.25 -0.92
CA ILE A 100 -21.66 34.93 -0.68
C ILE A 100 -21.18 33.92 -1.74
N LEU A 101 -21.17 34.30 -3.02
CA LEU A 101 -20.75 33.42 -4.12
C LEU A 101 -19.29 32.97 -3.94
N THR A 102 -18.38 33.92 -3.66
CA THR A 102 -16.96 33.63 -3.44
C THR A 102 -16.75 32.75 -2.21
N ALA A 103 -17.48 32.98 -1.12
CA ALA A 103 -17.44 32.11 0.05
C ALA A 103 -17.82 30.66 -0.33
N VAL A 104 -18.91 30.45 -1.07
CA VAL A 104 -19.34 29.11 -1.48
C VAL A 104 -18.31 28.43 -2.38
N ILE A 105 -17.82 29.12 -3.41
CA ILE A 105 -16.86 28.55 -4.37
C ILE A 105 -15.58 28.12 -3.65
N VAL A 106 -15.00 29.00 -2.83
CA VAL A 106 -13.75 28.71 -2.12
C VAL A 106 -13.93 27.57 -1.12
N GLY A 107 -15.08 27.53 -0.43
CA GLY A 107 -15.38 26.45 0.50
C GLY A 107 -15.56 25.10 -0.21
N PHE A 108 -16.10 25.07 -1.43
CA PHE A 108 -16.20 23.85 -2.24
C PHE A 108 -14.83 23.37 -2.72
N THR A 109 -14.01 24.26 -3.31
CA THR A 109 -12.66 23.94 -3.78
C THR A 109 -11.80 23.36 -2.66
N ARG A 110 -11.90 23.92 -1.44
CA ARG A 110 -11.15 23.41 -0.30
C ARG A 110 -11.56 22.00 0.09
N ARG A 111 -12.87 21.69 0.08
CA ARG A 111 -13.37 20.34 0.37
C ARG A 111 -12.86 19.33 -0.64
N GLU A 112 -12.99 19.64 -1.93
CA GLU A 112 -12.50 18.76 -2.99
C GLU A 112 -10.98 18.52 -2.88
N LEU A 113 -10.21 19.55 -2.51
CA LEU A 113 -8.78 19.40 -2.29
C LEU A 113 -8.47 18.48 -1.09
N GLN A 114 -9.22 18.59 0.01
CA GLN A 114 -9.05 17.71 1.19
C GLN A 114 -9.40 16.26 0.85
N ASP A 115 -10.46 16.04 0.07
CA ASP A 115 -10.87 14.71 -0.35
C ASP A 115 -9.78 14.05 -1.21
N LYS A 116 -9.25 14.77 -2.20
CA LYS A 116 -8.14 14.28 -3.06
C LYS A 116 -6.86 13.97 -2.27
N ILE A 117 -6.52 14.79 -1.27
CA ILE A 117 -5.37 14.52 -0.40
C ILE A 117 -5.60 13.23 0.40
N THR A 118 -6.80 13.04 0.93
CA THR A 118 -7.14 11.85 1.73
C THR A 118 -7.10 10.58 0.87
N GLU A 119 -7.60 10.64 -0.36
CA GLU A 119 -7.48 9.54 -1.33
C GLU A 119 -6.02 9.22 -1.69
N ALA A 120 -5.19 10.24 -1.92
CA ALA A 120 -3.77 10.06 -2.22
C ALA A 120 -2.99 9.47 -1.02
N LEU A 121 -3.39 9.79 0.21
CA LEU A 121 -2.80 9.19 1.41
C LEU A 121 -3.20 7.71 1.55
N ARG A 122 -4.46 7.36 1.27
CA ARG A 122 -4.93 5.97 1.27
C ARG A 122 -4.23 5.11 0.22
N SER A 123 -4.11 5.60 -1.01
CA SER A 123 -3.43 4.85 -2.07
C SER A 123 -1.94 4.61 -1.77
N LYS A 124 -1.26 5.58 -1.14
CA LYS A 124 0.11 5.39 -0.65
C LYS A 124 0.21 4.34 0.46
N ALA A 125 -0.74 4.33 1.40
CA ALA A 125 -0.78 3.33 2.45
C ALA A 125 -0.99 1.92 1.88
N GLU A 126 -1.90 1.75 0.91
CA GLU A 126 -2.13 0.49 0.21
C GLU A 126 -0.89 0.02 -0.58
N ALA A 127 -0.22 0.93 -1.30
CA ALA A 127 1.00 0.61 -2.04
C ALA A 127 2.14 0.15 -1.11
N THR A 128 2.25 0.76 0.07
CA THR A 128 3.24 0.37 1.09
C THR A 128 2.94 -1.01 1.67
N GLY A 129 1.66 -1.30 1.99
CA GLY A 129 1.26 -2.62 2.46
C GLY A 129 1.46 -3.73 1.42
N ASN A 130 1.17 -3.45 0.15
CA ASN A 130 1.45 -4.40 -0.94
C ASN A 130 2.95 -4.66 -1.12
N ALA A 131 3.81 -3.65 -0.91
CA ALA A 131 5.25 -3.82 -0.97
C ALA A 131 5.77 -4.75 0.14
N GLU A 132 5.26 -4.61 1.37
CA GLU A 132 5.58 -5.48 2.50
C GLU A 132 5.15 -6.94 2.23
N LEU A 133 3.95 -7.15 1.70
CA LEU A 133 3.46 -8.48 1.29
C LEU A 133 4.35 -9.12 0.22
N LEU A 134 4.82 -8.33 -0.74
CA LEU A 134 5.74 -8.78 -1.79
C LEU A 134 7.09 -9.22 -1.20
N GLU A 135 7.62 -8.46 -0.24
CA GLU A 135 8.85 -8.80 0.47
C GLU A 135 8.72 -10.09 1.27
N GLN A 136 7.61 -10.26 2.00
CA GLN A 136 7.31 -11.49 2.74
C GLN A 136 7.13 -12.70 1.80
N THR A 137 6.48 -12.50 0.65
CA THR A 137 6.32 -13.56 -0.35
C THR A 137 7.68 -13.96 -0.92
N MET A 138 8.54 -12.98 -1.22
CA MET A 138 9.89 -13.21 -1.73
C MET A 138 10.76 -13.95 -0.71
N SER A 139 10.69 -13.62 0.59
CA SER A 139 11.43 -14.35 1.62
C SER A 139 10.97 -15.80 1.74
N THR A 140 9.66 -16.04 1.66
CA THR A 140 9.08 -17.40 1.73
C THR A 140 9.51 -18.24 0.53
N ILE A 141 9.52 -17.66 -0.68
CA ILE A 141 10.00 -18.35 -1.89
C ILE A 141 11.47 -18.74 -1.74
N ARG A 142 12.32 -17.84 -1.21
CA ARG A 142 13.75 -18.13 -0.97
C ARG A 142 13.95 -19.27 0.04
N GLU A 143 13.14 -19.34 1.08
CA GLU A 143 13.17 -20.43 2.05
C GLU A 143 12.83 -21.77 1.38
N PHE A 144 11.77 -21.80 0.57
CA PHE A 144 11.40 -23.00 -0.19
C PHE A 144 12.46 -23.40 -1.22
N GLU A 145 13.09 -22.44 -1.90
CA GLU A 145 14.20 -22.69 -2.83
C GLU A 145 15.36 -23.38 -2.10
N SER A 146 15.79 -22.83 -0.96
CA SER A 146 16.86 -23.41 -0.15
C SER A 146 16.51 -24.80 0.39
N GLU A 147 15.27 -25.03 0.81
CA GLU A 147 14.82 -26.34 1.28
C GLU A 147 14.81 -27.37 0.13
N LEU A 148 14.40 -26.94 -1.07
CA LEU A 148 14.36 -27.79 -2.24
C LEU A 148 15.76 -28.17 -2.69
N ASP A 149 16.69 -27.22 -2.73
CA ASP A 149 18.11 -27.48 -3.06
C ASP A 149 18.72 -28.49 -2.09
N TYR A 150 18.49 -28.31 -0.79
CA TYR A 150 18.95 -29.27 0.22
C TYR A 150 18.37 -30.68 -0.02
N LYS A 151 17.06 -30.80 -0.28
CA LYS A 151 16.43 -32.09 -0.57
C LYS A 151 16.96 -32.72 -1.86
N VAL A 152 17.21 -31.93 -2.90
CA VAL A 152 17.77 -32.41 -4.17
C VAL A 152 19.19 -32.95 -3.94
N GLU A 153 20.02 -32.23 -3.20
CA GLU A 153 21.37 -32.67 -2.86
C GLU A 153 21.34 -33.96 -2.04
N GLU A 154 20.52 -34.02 -0.98
CA GLU A 154 20.37 -35.21 -0.14
C GLU A 154 19.93 -36.43 -0.97
N ARG A 155 18.92 -36.26 -1.83
CA ARG A 155 18.41 -37.35 -2.67
C ARG A 155 19.43 -37.81 -3.68
N THR A 156 20.20 -36.88 -4.26
CA THR A 156 21.29 -37.19 -5.19
C THR A 156 22.37 -38.01 -4.49
N ARG A 157 22.77 -37.63 -3.28
CA ARG A 157 23.73 -38.38 -2.46
C ARG A 157 23.24 -39.80 -2.14
N VAL A 158 21.99 -39.94 -1.70
CA VAL A 158 21.39 -41.26 -1.39
C VAL A 158 21.30 -42.13 -2.63
N LEU A 159 20.98 -41.56 -3.79
CA LEU A 159 20.97 -42.26 -5.07
C LEU A 159 22.36 -42.77 -5.43
N GLU A 160 23.40 -41.93 -5.30
CA GLU A 160 24.79 -42.33 -5.57
C GLU A 160 25.26 -43.47 -4.66
N GLU A 161 24.96 -43.41 -3.36
CA GLU A 161 25.29 -44.47 -2.41
C GLU A 161 24.61 -45.79 -2.77
N LYS A 162 23.32 -45.75 -3.13
CA LYS A 162 22.59 -46.93 -3.59
C LYS A 162 23.13 -47.47 -4.91
N THR A 163 23.46 -46.61 -5.86
CA THR A 163 24.08 -47.03 -7.12
C THR A 163 25.43 -47.70 -6.89
N LYS A 164 26.23 -47.19 -5.94
CA LYS A 164 27.52 -47.78 -5.55
C LYS A 164 27.34 -49.15 -4.89
N SER A 165 26.40 -49.30 -3.96
CA SER A 165 26.14 -50.59 -3.31
C SER A 165 25.60 -51.65 -4.27
N ILE A 166 24.72 -51.25 -5.20
CA ILE A 166 24.22 -52.12 -6.28
C ILE A 166 25.35 -52.55 -7.20
N ARG A 167 26.24 -51.63 -7.62
CA ARG A 167 27.43 -52.00 -8.43
C ARG A 167 28.31 -53.01 -7.71
N ALA A 168 28.60 -52.79 -6.43
CA ALA A 168 29.42 -53.70 -5.64
C ALA A 168 28.76 -55.10 -5.50
N HIS A 169 27.44 -55.17 -5.33
CA HIS A 169 26.71 -56.44 -5.30
C HIS A 169 26.74 -57.13 -6.67
N LYS A 170 26.55 -56.37 -7.75
CA LYS A 170 26.61 -56.88 -9.12
C LYS A 170 27.99 -57.50 -9.42
N GLU A 171 29.07 -56.82 -9.06
CA GLU A 171 30.44 -57.30 -9.25
C GLU A 171 30.71 -58.62 -8.49
N LYS A 172 30.30 -58.70 -7.22
CA LYS A 172 30.40 -59.93 -6.43
C LYS A 172 29.60 -61.10 -7.03
N VAL A 173 28.41 -60.82 -7.54
CA VAL A 173 27.57 -61.82 -8.21
C VAL A 173 28.24 -62.29 -9.50
N GLU A 174 28.76 -61.37 -10.31
CA GLU A 174 29.49 -61.73 -11.53
C GLU A 174 30.73 -62.57 -11.23
N GLU A 175 31.54 -62.19 -10.23
CA GLU A 175 32.72 -62.94 -9.79
C GLU A 175 32.38 -64.38 -9.37
N ALA A 176 31.34 -64.55 -8.53
CA ALA A 176 30.88 -65.86 -8.09
C ALA A 176 30.34 -66.73 -9.23
N LEU A 177 29.72 -66.12 -10.25
CA LEU A 177 29.26 -66.82 -11.44
C LEU A 177 30.44 -67.28 -12.30
N TYR A 178 31.41 -66.39 -12.54
CA TYR A 178 32.63 -66.73 -13.29
C TYR A 178 33.52 -67.75 -12.59
N SER A 179 33.48 -67.86 -11.25
CA SER A 179 34.24 -68.88 -10.51
C SER A 179 33.62 -70.28 -10.56
N THR A 180 32.31 -70.37 -10.76
CA THR A 180 31.56 -71.63 -10.64
C THR A 180 31.21 -72.25 -12.01
N MET A 181 31.22 -71.44 -13.08
CA MET A 181 30.78 -71.83 -14.42
C MET A 181 31.77 -71.40 -15.50
N ASP A 182 31.65 -71.98 -16.69
CA ASP A 182 32.43 -71.56 -17.86
C ASP A 182 32.08 -70.09 -18.24
N PRO A 183 33.08 -69.23 -18.54
CA PRO A 183 32.86 -67.82 -18.85
C PRO A 183 31.88 -67.57 -20.01
N ALA A 184 31.81 -68.46 -21.00
CA ALA A 184 30.87 -68.33 -22.11
C ALA A 184 29.42 -68.51 -21.65
N VAL A 185 29.17 -69.42 -20.71
CA VAL A 185 27.83 -69.67 -20.14
C VAL A 185 27.39 -68.48 -19.29
N VAL A 186 28.30 -67.93 -18.47
CA VAL A 186 28.01 -66.74 -17.63
C VAL A 186 27.66 -65.53 -18.48
N LYS A 187 28.41 -65.25 -19.55
CA LYS A 187 28.10 -64.14 -20.46
C LYS A 187 26.74 -64.31 -21.13
N LEU A 188 26.42 -65.53 -21.58
CA LEU A 188 25.10 -65.84 -22.15
C LEU A 188 23.98 -65.73 -21.10
N MET A 189 24.25 -66.03 -19.84
CA MET A 189 23.30 -65.84 -18.73
C MET A 189 22.99 -64.36 -18.48
N ILE A 190 24.03 -63.53 -18.41
CA ILE A 190 23.91 -62.09 -18.18
C ILE A 190 23.16 -61.42 -19.35
N GLU A 191 23.43 -61.85 -20.59
CA GLU A 191 22.72 -61.38 -21.78
C GLU A 191 21.31 -61.98 -21.93
N ASN A 192 20.90 -62.89 -21.05
CA ASN A 192 19.62 -63.61 -21.07
C ASN A 192 19.40 -64.44 -22.36
N ARG A 193 20.48 -65.05 -22.86
CA ARG A 193 20.56 -65.80 -24.12
C ARG A 193 20.95 -67.27 -23.92
N ILE A 194 20.81 -67.83 -22.71
CA ILE A 194 21.07 -69.25 -22.45
C ILE A 194 20.19 -70.10 -23.36
N ARG A 195 20.82 -71.07 -24.01
CA ARG A 195 20.15 -72.11 -24.80
C ARG A 195 20.66 -73.46 -24.34
N THR A 196 19.75 -74.42 -24.24
CA THR A 196 20.11 -75.81 -23.98
C THR A 196 20.67 -76.43 -25.26
N GLU A 197 21.88 -76.98 -25.19
CA GLU A 197 22.53 -77.62 -26.33
C GLU A 197 23.07 -79.00 -25.92
N ASN A 198 22.83 -80.00 -26.76
CA ASN A 198 23.36 -81.35 -26.54
C ASN A 198 24.77 -81.44 -27.13
N ARG A 199 25.79 -81.55 -26.28
CA ARG A 199 27.19 -81.72 -26.68
C ARG A 199 27.71 -83.08 -26.21
N ARG A 200 28.60 -83.70 -27.01
CA ARG A 200 29.38 -84.85 -26.54
C ARG A 200 30.41 -84.35 -25.54
N ILE A 201 30.22 -84.68 -24.27
CA ILE A 201 31.10 -84.29 -23.17
C ILE A 201 31.66 -85.53 -22.51
N SER A 202 32.91 -85.43 -22.04
CA SER A 202 33.54 -86.44 -21.19
C SER A 202 33.41 -85.99 -19.75
N VAL A 203 32.90 -86.86 -18.89
CA VAL A 203 32.70 -86.58 -17.47
C VAL A 203 33.68 -87.41 -16.67
N MET A 204 34.45 -86.76 -15.80
CA MET A 204 35.37 -87.42 -14.88
C MET A 204 34.74 -87.41 -13.48
N PHE A 205 34.62 -88.59 -12.87
CA PHE A 205 34.20 -88.72 -11.48
C PHE A 205 35.41 -89.13 -10.64
N SER A 206 35.54 -88.53 -9.46
CA SER A 206 36.53 -88.89 -8.46
C SER A 206 35.82 -88.97 -7.11
N ASP A 207 36.09 -90.05 -6.37
CA ASP A 207 35.49 -90.31 -5.07
C ASP A 207 36.58 -90.71 -4.07
N LEU A 208 36.34 -90.45 -2.79
CA LEU A 208 37.26 -90.73 -1.70
C LEU A 208 36.95 -92.08 -1.07
N LYS A 209 37.84 -93.05 -1.27
CA LYS A 209 37.69 -94.39 -0.69
C LYS A 209 37.75 -94.33 0.83
N GLY A 210 36.64 -94.67 1.48
CA GLY A 210 36.53 -94.77 2.94
C GLY A 210 36.21 -93.46 3.66
N PHE A 211 35.74 -92.42 2.96
CA PHE A 211 35.40 -91.11 3.53
C PHE A 211 34.56 -91.21 4.82
N THR A 212 33.54 -92.08 4.85
CA THR A 212 32.67 -92.29 6.01
C THR A 212 33.41 -92.75 7.27
N ASN A 213 34.48 -93.53 7.14
CA ASN A 213 35.23 -94.05 8.29
C ASN A 213 36.21 -93.02 8.87
N TYR A 214 36.57 -91.99 8.10
CA TYR A 214 37.47 -90.91 8.53
C TYR A 214 36.71 -89.66 9.00
N SER A 215 35.38 -89.62 8.82
CA SER A 215 34.52 -88.51 9.22
C SER A 215 33.79 -88.72 10.56
N GLU A 216 33.85 -89.92 11.12
CA GLU A 216 33.47 -90.23 12.52
C GLU A 216 34.64 -89.94 13.47
#